data_AF-Q2G2N6-F1
#
_entry.id   AF-Q2G2N6-F1
#
_cell.length_a   1.000
_cell.length_b   1.000
_cell.length_c   1.000
_cell.angle_alpha   90.00
_cell.angle_beta   90.00
_cell.angle_gamma   90.00
#
_symmetry.space_group_name_H-M   'P 1'
#
loop_
_entity.id
_entity.type
_entity.pdbx_description
1 polymer ?
#
loop_
_entity_poly.entity_id
_entity_poly.type
_entity_poly.pdbx_seq_one_letter_code
_entity_poly.pdbx_strand_id
1 'polypeptide(L)' 'MTDDNVNDHIIKNHIEMIVDRLATDKEFYIFDSLIQGLSYQDISSALDCSEQSVILWYETILDKIVGVIK' A
#
# COMPACT_ATOMS: atom_id res chain seq x y z
N MET A 1 0.69 -16.19 -23.19
CA MET A 1 0.42 -16.07 -21.74
C MET A 1 1.68 -15.61 -20.99
N THR A 2 2.42 -14.63 -21.53
CA THR A 2 3.73 -14.24 -20.98
C THR A 2 3.90 -12.73 -20.88
N ASP A 3 3.01 -11.94 -21.48
CA ASP A 3 3.05 -10.48 -21.41
C ASP A 3 2.43 -9.97 -20.10
N ASP A 4 1.26 -10.51 -19.73
CA ASP A 4 0.49 -10.06 -18.57
C ASP A 4 1.33 -10.12 -17.27
N ASN A 5 2.04 -11.24 -17.02
CA ASN A 5 2.83 -11.40 -15.79
C ASN A 5 4.07 -10.48 -15.75
N VAL A 6 4.70 -10.21 -16.91
CA VAL A 6 5.85 -9.29 -16.96
C VAL A 6 5.39 -7.87 -16.66
N ASN A 7 4.26 -7.46 -17.25
CA ASN A 7 3.67 -6.16 -17.02
C ASN A 7 3.25 -5.98 -15.55
N ASP A 8 2.63 -6.99 -14.94
CA ASP A 8 2.21 -6.96 -13.53
C ASP A 8 3.40 -6.80 -12.58
N HIS A 9 4.50 -7.53 -12.81
CA HIS A 9 5.73 -7.38 -12.03
C HIS A 9 6.36 -6.00 -12.18
N ILE A 10 6.37 -5.42 -13.39
CA ILE A 10 6.90 -4.06 -13.63
C ILE A 10 6.05 -3.03 -12.90
N ILE A 11 4.73 -3.13 -13.00
CA ILE A 11 3.79 -2.22 -12.33
C ILE A 11 3.95 -2.32 -10.82
N LYS A 12 4.00 -3.54 -10.26
CA LYS A 12 4.21 -3.77 -8.84
C LYS A 12 5.51 -3.13 -8.35
N ASN A 13 6.64 -3.38 -9.02
CA ASN A 13 7.93 -2.80 -8.65
C ASN A 13 7.91 -1.27 -8.71
N HIS A 14 7.22 -0.69 -9.70
CA HIS A 14 7.09 0.77 -9.80
C HIS A 14 6.27 1.33 -8.63
N ILE A 15 5.13 0.71 -8.30
CA ILE A 15 4.30 1.12 -7.17
C ILE A 15 5.08 0.99 -5.85
N GLU A 16 5.80 -0.11 -5.64
CA GLU A 16 6.64 -0.30 -4.45
C GLU A 16 7.72 0.79 -4.34
N MET A 17 8.37 1.16 -5.45
CA MET A 17 9.35 2.26 -5.46
C MET A 17 8.71 3.63 -5.16
N ILE A 18 7.49 3.88 -5.63
CA ILE A 18 6.75 5.11 -5.29
C ILE A 18 6.41 5.13 -3.79
N VAL A 19 5.92 4.00 -3.27
CA VAL A 19 5.56 3.86 -1.85
C VAL A 19 6.79 4.03 -0.96
N ASP A 20 7.91 3.38 -1.28
CA ASP A 20 9.18 3.52 -0.54
C ASP A 20 9.64 4.98 -0.43
N ARG A 21 9.36 5.80 -1.46
CA ARG A 21 9.73 7.21 -1.48
C ARG A 21 8.75 8.13 -0.73
N LEU A 22 7.45 7.81 -0.72
CA LEU A 22 6.38 8.72 -0.28
C LEU A 22 5.77 8.35 1.08
N ALA A 23 5.84 7.08 1.44
CA ALA A 23 5.23 6.55 2.64
C ALA A 23 6.09 6.87 3.86
N THR A 24 5.43 7.23 4.94
CA THR A 24 5.99 7.06 6.29
C THR A 24 6.09 5.57 6.60
N ASP A 25 6.93 5.19 7.57
CA ASP A 25 7.05 3.78 8.02
C ASP A 25 5.69 3.12 8.31
N LYS A 26 4.75 3.90 8.88
CA LYS A 26 3.40 3.43 9.17
C LYS A 26 2.57 3.20 7.91
N GLU A 27 2.59 4.15 6.97
CA GLU A 27 1.87 4.01 5.69
C GLU A 27 2.45 2.86 4.86
N PHE A 28 3.77 2.69 4.88
CA PHE A 28 4.47 1.59 4.22
C PHE A 28 4.00 0.26 4.80
N TYR A 29 4.02 0.12 6.14
CA TYR A 29 3.56 -1.10 6.81
C TYR A 29 2.12 -1.45 6.47
N ILE A 30 1.21 -0.47 6.47
CA ILE A 30 -0.20 -0.67 6.14
C ILE A 30 -0.36 -1.12 4.68
N PHE A 31 0.33 -0.45 3.77
CA PHE A 31 0.30 -0.76 2.34
C PHE A 31 0.82 -2.19 2.06
N ASP A 32 2.00 -2.52 2.58
CA ASP A 32 2.61 -3.84 2.44
C ASP A 32 1.74 -4.95 3.06
N SER A 33 1.19 -4.70 4.25
CA SER A 33 0.27 -5.63 4.91
C SER A 33 -0.97 -5.93 4.07
N LEU A 34 -1.58 -4.91 3.46
CA LEU A 34 -2.74 -5.07 2.60
C LEU A 34 -2.40 -5.82 1.30
N ILE A 35 -1.23 -5.56 0.70
CA ILE A 35 -0.75 -6.32 -0.47
C ILE A 35 -0.52 -7.80 -0.13
N GLN A 36 -0.05 -8.09 1.08
CA GLN A 36 0.13 -9.46 1.57
C GLN A 36 -1.20 -10.15 1.94
N GLY A 37 -2.33 -9.44 1.88
CA GLY A 37 -3.67 -9.98 2.09
C GLY A 37 -4.14 -9.94 3.55
N LEU A 38 -3.49 -9.16 4.42
CA LEU A 38 -3.97 -8.93 5.78
C LEU A 38 -5.26 -8.09 5.76
N SER A 39 -6.17 -8.37 6.70
CA SER A 39 -7.40 -7.59 6.84
C SER A 39 -7.13 -6.27 7.57
N TYR A 40 -8.01 -5.27 7.37
CA TYR A 40 -7.95 -4.02 8.15
C TYR A 40 -8.01 -4.27 9.66
N GLN A 41 -8.75 -5.29 10.09
CA GLN A 41 -8.87 -5.71 11.49
C GLN A 41 -7.56 -6.27 12.05
N ASP A 42 -6.84 -7.08 11.28
CA ASP A 42 -5.54 -7.62 11.70
C ASP A 42 -4.50 -6.51 11.86
N ILE A 43 -4.48 -5.58 10.90
CA ILE A 43 -3.58 -4.42 10.92
C ILE A 43 -3.94 -3.48 12.07
N SER A 44 -5.23 -3.22 12.30
CA SER A 44 -5.67 -2.33 13.38
C SER A 44 -5.31 -2.90 14.74
N SER A 45 -5.42 -4.22 14.91
CA SER A 45 -5.01 -4.94 16.11
C SER A 45 -3.49 -4.87 16.33
N ALA A 46 -2.69 -5.01 15.26
CA ALA A 46 -1.23 -4.90 15.33
C ALA A 46 -0.74 -3.48 15.67
N LEU A 47 -1.46 -2.45 15.21
CA LEU A 47 -1.13 -1.04 15.41
C LEU A 47 -1.79 -0.41 16.66
N ASP A 48 -2.57 -1.19 17.42
CA ASP A 48 -3.38 -0.72 18.56
C ASP A 48 -4.21 0.53 18.21
N CYS A 49 -4.98 0.44 17.13
CA CYS A 49 -5.78 1.54 16.61
C CYS A 49 -7.14 1.07 16.08
N SER A 50 -7.98 2.02 15.67
CA SER A 50 -9.27 1.69 15.03
C SER A 50 -9.07 1.26 13.57
N GLU A 51 -9.94 0.39 13.06
CA GLU A 51 -9.98 0.04 11.63
C GLU A 51 -10.16 1.30 10.75
N GLN A 52 -10.94 2.29 11.21
CA GLN A 52 -11.09 3.56 10.50
C GLN A 52 -9.75 4.30 10.35
N SER A 53 -8.87 4.23 11.34
CA SER A 53 -7.53 4.83 11.26
C SER A 53 -6.68 4.16 10.19
N VAL A 54 -6.72 2.83 10.10
CA VAL A 54 -6.01 2.06 9.06
C VAL A 54 -6.51 2.45 7.67
N ILE A 55 -7.84 2.53 7.48
CA ILE A 55 -8.44 2.95 6.21
C ILE A 55 -7.97 4.36 5.82
N LEU A 56 -8.02 5.32 6.73
CA LEU A 56 -7.59 6.71 6.46
C LEU A 56 -6.11 6.78 6.07
N TRP A 57 -5.24 6.03 6.75
CA TRP A 57 -3.82 5.97 6.39
C TRP A 57 -3.60 5.30 5.02
N TYR A 58 -4.39 4.27 4.71
CA TYR A 58 -4.36 3.64 3.40
C TYR A 58 -4.83 4.58 2.28
N GLU A 59 -5.93 5.30 2.47
CA GLU A 59 -6.40 6.34 1.53
C GLU A 59 -5.35 7.44 1.34
N THR A 60 -4.68 7.85 2.42
CA THR A 60 -3.62 8.87 2.35
C THR A 60 -2.45 8.41 1.46
N ILE A 61 -2.00 7.15 1.56
CA ILE A 61 -0.92 6.66 0.69
C ILE A 61 -1.40 6.47 -0.76
N LEU A 62 -2.65 6.05 -0.99
CA LEU A 62 -3.21 5.99 -2.34
C LEU A 62 -3.25 7.38 -3.01
N ASP A 63 -3.67 8.41 -2.29
CA ASP A 63 -3.68 9.79 -2.79
C ASP A 63 -2.27 10.28 -3.16
N LYS A 64 -1.25 9.92 -2.37
CA LYS A 64 0.15 10.21 -2.68
C LYS A 64 0.62 9.50 -3.96
N ILE A 65 0.30 8.22 -4.11
CA ILE A 65 0.64 7.42 -5.31
C ILE A 65 -0.01 8.03 -6.55
N VAL A 66 -1.32 8.30 -6.50
CA VAL A 66 -2.07 8.93 -7.61
C VAL A 66 -1.52 10.31 -7.93
N GLY A 67 -1.08 11.06 -6.92
CA GLY A 67 -0.42 12.35 -7.10
C GLY A 67 0.87 12.30 -7.93
N VAL A 68 1.57 11.16 -7.97
CA VAL A 68 2.82 10.96 -8.72
C VAL A 68 2.60 10.36 -10.10
N ILE A 69 1.56 9.55 -10.31
CA ILE A 69 1.31 8.85 -11.58
C ILE A 69 0.66 9.75 -12.66
N LYS A 70 0.23 10.96 -12.32
CA LYS A 70 -0.32 11.93 -13.31
C LYS A 70 0.70 12.34 -14.37
#